data_AF-Q5JUV6-F1
#
_entry.id   AF-Q5JUV6-F1
#
_cell.length_a   1.000
_cell.length_b   1.000
_cell.length_c   1.000
_cell.angle_alpha   90.00
_cell.angle_beta   90.00
_cell.angle_gamma   90.00
#
_symmetry.space_group_name_H-M   'P 1'
#
loop_
_entity.id
_entity.type
_entity.pdbx_description
1 polymer ?
#
loop_
_entity_poly.entity_id
_entity_poly.type
_entity_poly.pdbx_seq_one_letter_code
_entity_poly.pdbx_strand_id
1 'polypeptide(L)'
;VLRQVDTKTGKLKIGTYTGPLQHGIVYSGGSSDTICDLLGAKGKDILYIGDHIFGDILKSKKRQGWRTFLVIPELAQELHVWTDKSSLFEELQSLDIFLAELYKHLDSSSNERPDISSIQRRIKMPHESTVEHTHVDINEMESPLA
;
A
#
# COMPACT_ATOMS: atom_id res chain seq x y z
N VAL A 1 27.71 -0.33 -7.36
CA VAL A 1 28.59 -1.31 -8.04
C VAL A 1 27.77 -2.57 -8.32
N LEU A 2 27.82 -3.12 -9.54
CA LEU A 2 27.18 -4.39 -9.91
C LEU A 2 28.16 -5.56 -9.68
N ARG A 3 27.71 -6.62 -9.01
CA ARG A 3 28.52 -7.81 -8.71
C ARG A 3 27.81 -9.06 -9.18
N GLN A 4 28.57 -10.13 -9.41
CA GLN A 4 28.04 -11.47 -9.71
C GLN A 4 28.11 -12.34 -8.45
N VAL A 5 27.04 -13.07 -8.19
CA VAL A 5 26.99 -14.09 -7.13
C VAL A 5 27.53 -15.41 -7.68
N ASP A 6 28.37 -16.09 -6.90
CA ASP A 6 28.63 -17.52 -7.07
C ASP A 6 27.50 -18.31 -6.40
N THR A 7 26.63 -18.89 -7.21
CA THR A 7 25.43 -19.60 -6.74
C THR A 7 25.74 -20.90 -6.00
N LYS A 8 26.96 -21.45 -6.13
CA LYS A 8 27.36 -22.65 -5.39
C LYS A 8 27.76 -22.32 -3.94
N THR A 9 28.35 -21.14 -3.72
CA THR A 9 28.91 -20.76 -2.43
C THR A 9 28.13 -19.65 -1.72
N GLY A 10 27.23 -18.96 -2.43
CA GLY A 10 26.51 -17.78 -1.95
C GLY A 10 27.37 -16.51 -1.85
N LYS A 11 28.67 -16.58 -2.18
CA LYS A 11 29.59 -15.46 -2.07
C LYS A 11 29.58 -14.58 -3.32
N LEU A 12 29.92 -13.31 -3.15
CA LEU A 12 30.17 -12.41 -4.27
C LEU A 12 31.51 -12.72 -4.91
N LYS A 13 31.53 -12.90 -6.23
CA LYS A 13 32.78 -12.96 -6.98
C LYS A 13 33.54 -11.64 -6.83
N ILE A 14 34.87 -11.71 -6.77
CA ILE A 14 35.74 -10.53 -6.63
C ILE A 14 35.67 -9.69 -7.90
N GLY A 15 35.55 -8.37 -7.75
CA GLY A 15 35.47 -7.42 -8.86
C GLY A 15 34.06 -7.08 -9.34
N THR A 16 33.95 -5.99 -10.09
CA THR A 16 32.70 -5.51 -10.70
C THR A 16 32.34 -6.35 -11.91
N TYR A 17 31.07 -6.70 -12.06
CA TYR A 17 30.59 -7.40 -13.24
C TYR A 17 30.38 -6.42 -14.41
N THR A 18 31.00 -6.72 -15.56
CA THR A 18 30.94 -5.90 -16.78
C THR A 18 30.51 -6.69 -18.03
N GLY A 19 30.07 -7.94 -17.85
CA GLY A 19 29.63 -8.81 -18.95
C GLY A 19 28.19 -8.56 -19.39
N PRO A 20 27.74 -9.21 -20.48
CA PRO A 20 26.36 -9.13 -20.96
C PRO A 20 25.40 -9.99 -20.11
N LEU A 21 24.08 -9.82 -20.27
CA LEU A 21 23.12 -10.75 -19.68
C LEU A 21 23.35 -12.17 -20.20
N GLN A 22 23.46 -13.14 -19.29
CA GLN A 22 23.63 -14.56 -19.63
C GLN A 22 22.77 -15.44 -18.73
N HIS A 23 22.34 -16.57 -19.28
CA HIS A 23 21.56 -17.57 -18.54
C HIS A 23 22.33 -18.08 -17.30
N GLY A 24 21.64 -18.21 -16.17
CA GLY A 24 22.19 -18.73 -14.92
C GLY A 24 23.01 -17.72 -14.09
N ILE A 25 23.16 -16.47 -14.55
CA ILE A 25 23.80 -15.43 -13.74
C ILE A 25 22.83 -14.90 -12.68
N VAL A 26 23.36 -14.71 -11.47
CA VAL A 26 22.69 -13.99 -10.38
C VAL A 26 23.50 -12.73 -10.06
N TYR A 27 22.81 -11.60 -10.03
CA TYR A 27 23.39 -10.28 -9.78
C TYR A 27 23.21 -9.84 -8.32
N SER A 28 24.10 -8.97 -7.84
CA SER A 28 23.99 -8.34 -6.52
C SER A 28 24.43 -6.88 -6.60
N GLY A 29 23.70 -6.00 -5.90
CA GLY A 29 23.89 -4.55 -5.97
C GLY A 29 23.34 -3.97 -7.28
N GLY A 30 24.13 -3.12 -7.94
CA GLY A 30 23.69 -2.41 -9.16
C GLY A 30 22.73 -1.26 -8.88
N SER A 31 21.99 -0.85 -9.91
CA SER A 31 20.94 0.17 -9.85
C SER A 31 19.73 -0.26 -10.69
N SER A 32 18.63 0.50 -10.64
CA SER A 32 17.50 0.35 -11.54
C SER A 32 17.90 0.45 -13.02
N ASP A 33 18.92 1.25 -13.33
CA ASP A 33 19.41 1.43 -14.71
C ASP A 33 20.02 0.12 -15.24
N THR A 34 20.64 -0.68 -14.35
CA THR A 34 21.12 -2.03 -14.71
C THR A 34 19.99 -2.90 -15.25
N ILE A 35 18.79 -2.84 -14.68
CA ILE A 35 17.64 -3.61 -15.16
C ILE A 35 17.20 -3.10 -16.53
N CYS A 36 17.11 -1.78 -16.71
CA CYS A 36 16.75 -1.16 -17.98
C CYS A 36 17.72 -1.55 -19.10
N ASP A 37 19.03 -1.47 -18.84
CA ASP A 37 20.07 -1.76 -19.83
C ASP A 37 20.12 -3.25 -20.19
N LEU A 38 20.08 -4.14 -19.20
CA LEU A 38 20.17 -5.59 -19.43
C LEU A 38 18.93 -6.15 -20.15
N LEU A 39 17.76 -5.57 -19.91
CA LEU A 39 16.50 -6.01 -20.52
C LEU A 39 16.11 -5.19 -21.76
N GLY A 40 16.85 -4.12 -22.09
CA GLY A 40 16.50 -3.21 -23.18
C GLY A 40 15.15 -2.50 -22.98
N ALA A 41 14.74 -2.28 -21.73
CA ALA A 41 13.43 -1.76 -21.37
C ALA A 41 13.51 -0.30 -20.90
N LYS A 42 12.48 0.49 -21.19
CA LYS A 42 12.31 1.85 -20.64
C LYS A 42 11.34 1.81 -19.47
N GLY A 43 11.33 2.88 -18.67
CA GLY A 43 10.56 2.89 -17.43
C GLY A 43 9.10 2.48 -17.57
N LYS A 44 8.40 2.99 -18.59
CA LYS A 44 6.98 2.65 -18.82
C LYS A 44 6.74 1.21 -19.29
N ASP A 45 7.77 0.50 -19.73
CA ASP A 45 7.67 -0.90 -20.13
C ASP A 45 7.67 -1.82 -18.90
N ILE A 46 8.30 -1.36 -17.81
CA ILE A 46 8.49 -2.12 -16.56
C ILE A 46 7.28 -1.95 -15.64
N LEU A 47 6.75 -3.07 -15.14
CA LEU A 47 5.83 -3.14 -14.01
C LEU A 47 6.58 -3.72 -12.81
N TYR A 48 6.86 -2.89 -11.82
CA TYR A 48 7.53 -3.31 -10.59
C TYR A 48 6.50 -3.59 -9.50
N ILE A 49 6.63 -4.75 -8.85
CA ILE A 49 5.69 -5.27 -7.86
C ILE A 49 6.42 -5.35 -6.53
N GLY A 50 5.85 -4.73 -5.48
CA GLY A 50 6.43 -4.72 -4.14
C GLY A 50 5.44 -4.23 -3.10
N ASP A 51 5.80 -4.36 -1.83
CA ASP A 51 4.99 -4.03 -0.65
C ASP A 51 5.48 -2.76 0.07
N HIS A 52 6.75 -2.37 -0.12
CA HIS A 52 7.30 -1.21 0.55
C HIS A 52 6.93 0.09 -0.20
N ILE A 53 5.83 0.73 0.20
CA ILE A 53 5.27 1.94 -0.46
C ILE A 53 6.30 3.02 -0.80
N PHE A 54 7.28 3.26 0.07
CA PHE A 54 8.32 4.25 -0.20
C PHE A 54 9.40 3.75 -1.16
N GLY A 55 9.95 2.57 -0.90
CA GLY A 55 11.11 2.04 -1.60
C GLY A 55 10.78 1.47 -2.96
N ASP A 56 9.67 0.75 -3.05
CA ASP A 56 9.27 0.02 -4.24
C ASP A 56 8.38 0.87 -5.14
N ILE A 57 7.42 1.58 -4.57
CA ILE A 57 6.41 2.30 -5.36
C ILE A 57 6.87 3.74 -5.61
N LEU A 58 7.02 4.54 -4.56
CA LEU A 58 7.26 5.98 -4.70
C LEU A 58 8.61 6.28 -5.36
N LYS A 59 9.68 5.57 -4.98
CA LYS A 59 11.01 5.78 -5.57
C LYS A 59 11.07 5.30 -7.03
N SER A 60 10.55 4.12 -7.36
CA SER A 60 10.58 3.62 -8.75
C SER A 60 9.72 4.50 -9.67
N LYS A 61 8.53 4.91 -9.21
CA LYS A 61 7.66 5.81 -9.97
C LYS A 61 8.29 7.18 -10.20
N LYS A 62 8.79 7.83 -9.14
CA LYS A 62 9.29 9.21 -9.22
C LYS A 62 10.64 9.31 -9.91
N ARG A 63 11.54 8.35 -9.68
CA ARG A 63 12.91 8.41 -10.23
C ARG A 63 13.03 7.80 -11.61
N GLN A 64 12.30 6.71 -11.86
CA GLN A 64 12.48 5.90 -13.07
C GLN A 64 11.25 5.87 -13.98
N GLY A 65 10.12 6.43 -13.54
CA GLY A 65 8.89 6.44 -14.34
C GLY A 65 8.29 5.05 -14.53
N TRP A 66 8.61 4.10 -13.64
CA TRP A 66 8.11 2.73 -13.72
C TRP A 66 6.59 2.67 -13.52
N ARG A 67 5.94 1.66 -14.13
CA ARG A 67 4.61 1.25 -13.68
C ARG A 67 4.80 0.46 -12.38
N THR A 68 3.85 0.58 -11.47
CA THR A 68 3.97 0.05 -10.12
C THR A 68 2.72 -0.70 -9.72
N PHE A 69 2.91 -1.85 -9.07
CA PHE A 69 1.86 -2.62 -8.42
C PHE A 69 2.21 -2.72 -6.93
N LEU A 70 1.36 -2.19 -6.06
CA LEU A 70 1.54 -2.28 -4.62
C LEU A 70 0.82 -3.52 -4.11
N VAL A 71 1.55 -4.42 -3.47
CA VAL A 71 1.00 -5.53 -2.71
C VAL A 71 0.69 -5.01 -1.30
N ILE A 72 -0.57 -5.16 -0.86
CA ILE A 72 -1.02 -4.79 0.49
C ILE A 72 -1.63 -6.05 1.11
N PRO A 73 -0.84 -6.87 1.84
CA PRO A 73 -1.34 -8.11 2.44
C PRO A 73 -2.55 -7.89 3.37
N GLU A 74 -2.54 -6.79 4.13
CA GLU A 74 -3.57 -6.44 5.11
C GLU A 74 -4.91 -6.08 4.46
N LEU A 75 -4.91 -5.67 3.19
CA LEU A 75 -6.10 -5.20 2.48
C LEU A 75 -7.19 -6.28 2.42
N ALA A 76 -6.83 -7.57 2.40
CA ALA A 76 -7.81 -8.64 2.42
C ALA A 76 -8.68 -8.60 3.69
N GLN A 77 -8.06 -8.39 4.86
CA GLN A 77 -8.77 -8.26 6.13
C GLN A 77 -9.48 -6.91 6.23
N GLU A 78 -8.86 -5.83 5.78
CA GLU A 78 -9.48 -4.50 5.79
C GLU A 78 -10.75 -4.45 4.94
N LEU A 79 -10.77 -5.11 3.78
CA LEU A 79 -11.95 -5.21 2.92
C LEU A 79 -13.10 -5.92 3.62
N HIS A 80 -12.81 -7.00 4.36
CA HIS A 80 -13.83 -7.72 5.13
C HIS A 80 -14.45 -6.80 6.21
N VAL A 81 -13.61 -6.14 7.01
CA VAL A 81 -14.09 -5.20 8.05
C VAL A 81 -14.84 -4.03 7.44
N TRP A 82 -14.34 -3.48 6.33
CA TRP A 82 -14.98 -2.37 5.61
C TRP A 82 -16.38 -2.74 5.14
N THR A 83 -16.56 -3.94 4.58
CA THR A 83 -17.86 -4.44 4.15
C THR A 83 -18.77 -4.69 5.36
N ASP A 84 -18.28 -5.36 6.39
CA ASP A 84 -19.08 -5.74 7.57
C ASP A 84 -19.53 -4.53 8.40
N LYS A 85 -18.74 -3.45 8.40
CA LYS A 85 -18.97 -2.24 9.20
C LYS A 85 -19.35 -1.03 8.35
N SER A 86 -19.77 -1.24 7.10
CA SER A 86 -20.07 -0.15 6.15
C SER A 86 -21.11 0.85 6.69
N SER A 87 -22.08 0.38 7.47
CA SER A 87 -23.13 1.23 8.06
C SER A 87 -22.58 2.32 8.99
N LEU A 88 -21.47 2.07 9.67
CA LEU A 88 -20.81 3.07 10.51
C LEU A 88 -20.16 4.17 9.67
N PHE A 89 -19.59 3.78 8.52
CA PHE A 89 -19.01 4.72 7.57
C PHE A 89 -20.10 5.58 6.90
N GLU A 90 -21.24 4.99 6.57
CA GLU A 90 -22.41 5.71 6.04
C GLU A 90 -22.98 6.70 7.07
N GLU A 91 -23.10 6.31 8.34
CA GLU A 91 -23.50 7.23 9.42
C GLU A 91 -22.51 8.40 9.52
N LEU A 92 -21.20 8.11 9.54
CA LEU A 92 -20.16 9.15 9.57
C LEU A 92 -20.28 10.12 8.38
N GLN A 93 -20.46 9.60 7.17
CA GLN A 93 -20.65 10.42 5.98
C GLN A 93 -21.91 11.31 6.08
N SER A 94 -23.01 10.77 6.62
CA SER A 94 -24.24 11.55 6.83
C SER A 94 -24.06 12.70 7.82
N LEU A 95 -23.29 12.46 8.90
CA LEU A 95 -23.00 13.47 9.91
C LEU A 95 -22.11 14.59 9.36
N ASP A 96 -21.14 14.27 8.52
CA ASP A 96 -20.30 15.25 7.83
C ASP A 96 -21.12 16.12 6.87
N ILE A 97 -22.07 15.54 6.13
CA ILE A 97 -23.00 16.28 5.27
C ILE A 97 -23.88 17.22 6.12
N PHE A 98 -24.49 16.71 7.18
CA PHE A 98 -25.33 17.51 8.08
C PHE A 98 -24.55 18.67 8.72
N LEU A 99 -23.30 18.41 9.12
CA LEU A 99 -22.41 19.46 9.63
C LEU A 99 -22.18 20.57 8.59
N ALA A 100 -21.92 20.19 7.33
CA ALA A 100 -21.75 21.16 6.25
C ALA A 100 -23.03 21.97 5.99
N GLU A 101 -24.22 21.36 6.11
CA GLU A 101 -25.51 22.05 5.96
C GLU A 101 -25.74 23.09 7.05
N LEU A 102 -25.39 22.80 8.30
CA LEU A 102 -25.51 23.75 9.41
C LEU A 102 -24.65 25.02 9.19
N TYR A 103 -23.51 24.87 8.53
CA TYR A 103 -22.62 26.00 8.20
C TYR A 103 -22.94 26.69 6.88
N LYS A 104 -23.81 26.13 6.03
CA LYS A 104 -24.03 26.56 4.65
C LYS A 104 -24.49 28.02 4.49
N HIS A 105 -25.25 28.53 5.46
CA HIS A 105 -25.82 29.89 5.43
C HIS A 105 -25.17 30.85 6.41
N LEU A 106 -24.09 30.44 7.07
CA LEU A 106 -23.36 31.26 8.01
C LEU A 106 -22.16 31.86 7.29
N ASP A 107 -22.31 33.10 6.84
CA ASP A 107 -21.21 33.85 6.25
C ASP A 107 -20.33 34.50 7.34
N SER A 108 -19.24 35.13 6.91
CA SER A 108 -18.29 35.81 7.80
C SER A 108 -18.89 36.99 8.58
N SER A 109 -20.11 37.43 8.24
CA SER A 109 -20.83 38.51 8.93
C SER A 109 -21.84 37.99 9.95
N SER A 110 -22.13 36.68 9.96
CA SER A 110 -23.03 36.07 10.93
C SER A 110 -22.37 35.98 12.32
N ASN A 111 -23.11 36.40 13.34
CA ASN A 111 -22.74 36.20 14.75
C ASN A 111 -23.33 34.90 15.33
N GLU A 112 -24.09 34.15 14.52
CA GLU A 112 -24.68 32.87 14.91
C GLU A 112 -23.64 31.75 14.83
N ARG A 113 -23.57 30.94 15.87
CA ARG A 113 -22.71 29.76 15.93
C ARG A 113 -23.58 28.55 16.25
N PRO A 114 -23.77 27.63 15.30
CA PRO A 114 -24.58 26.44 15.53
C PRO A 114 -23.88 25.58 16.58
N ASP A 115 -24.67 25.02 17.50
CA ASP A 115 -24.15 24.05 18.45
C ASP A 115 -23.91 22.71 17.75
N ILE A 116 -22.63 22.40 17.55
CA ILE A 116 -22.19 21.17 16.88
C ILE A 116 -21.68 20.12 17.89
N SER A 117 -21.81 20.37 19.19
CA SER A 117 -21.22 19.52 20.24
C SER A 117 -21.69 18.06 20.17
N SER A 118 -22.97 17.85 19.83
CA SER A 118 -23.57 16.52 19.70
C SER A 118 -23.07 15.77 18.46
N ILE A 119 -22.93 16.47 17.33
CA ILE A 119 -22.42 15.91 16.07
C ILE A 119 -20.94 15.55 16.23
N GLN A 120 -20.13 16.47 16.79
CA GLN A 120 -18.72 16.22 17.06
C GLN A 120 -18.51 15.03 18.01
N ARG A 121 -19.37 14.87 19.02
CA ARG A 121 -19.33 13.71 19.92
C ARG A 121 -19.62 12.42 19.16
N ARG A 122 -20.64 12.43 18.30
CA ARG A 122 -21.05 11.26 17.51
C ARG A 122 -20.01 10.84 16.47
N ILE A 123 -19.35 11.79 15.82
CA ILE A 123 -18.23 11.55 14.90
C ILE A 123 -17.03 10.89 15.62
N LYS A 124 -16.70 11.34 16.83
CA LYS A 124 -15.56 10.82 17.61
C LYS A 124 -15.83 9.44 18.23
N MET A 125 -17.09 9.11 18.49
CA MET A 125 -17.51 7.86 19.13
C MET A 125 -18.79 7.32 18.46
N PRO A 126 -18.68 6.78 17.23
CA PRO A 126 -19.74 5.92 16.70
C PRO A 126 -19.86 4.73 17.66
N HIS A 127 -21.07 4.44 18.16
CA HIS A 127 -21.28 3.52 19.30
C HIS A 127 -20.46 2.23 19.22
N GLU A 128 -19.70 1.93 20.30
CA GLU A 128 -19.16 0.61 20.59
C GLU A 128 -20.32 -0.39 20.72
N SER A 129 -20.64 -1.09 19.64
CA SER A 129 -21.57 -2.21 19.68
C SER A 129 -21.20 -3.27 18.64
N THR A 130 -19.93 -3.70 18.63
CA THR A 130 -19.46 -5.05 18.26
C THR A 130 -17.93 -5.05 18.20
N VAL A 131 -17.28 -5.25 19.35
CA VAL A 131 -15.96 -5.89 19.37
C VAL A 131 -16.16 -7.24 20.03
N GLU A 132 -16.76 -8.18 19.31
CA GLU A 132 -16.52 -9.59 19.61
C GLU A 132 -15.19 -9.94 18.93
N HIS A 133 -14.16 -10.15 19.76
CA HIS A 133 -12.91 -10.74 19.30
C HIS A 133 -13.19 -12.18 18.85
N THR A 134 -13.52 -12.40 17.58
CA THR A 134 -13.42 -13.72 16.99
C THR A 134 -11.94 -13.97 16.71
N HIS A 135 -11.34 -14.83 17.52
CA HIS A 135 -10.03 -15.44 17.27
C HIS A 135 -10.10 -16.11 15.89
N VAL A 136 -9.41 -15.57 14.90
CA VAL A 136 -9.25 -16.24 13.61
C VAL A 136 -8.11 -17.22 13.79
N ASP A 137 -8.44 -18.49 14.02
CA ASP A 137 -7.45 -19.57 13.99
C ASP A 137 -6.96 -19.74 12.56
N ILE A 138 -5.77 -19.20 12.29
CA ILE A 138 -5.03 -19.41 11.06
C ILE A 138 -4.39 -20.80 11.17
N ASN A 139 -5.18 -21.85 10.93
CA ASN A 139 -4.68 -23.16 10.55
C ASN A 139 -5.86 -24.02 10.07
N GLU A 140 -6.05 -24.06 8.75
CA GLU A 140 -6.29 -25.29 7.97
C GLU A 140 -6.60 -24.91 6.52
N MET A 141 -5.54 -24.84 5.70
CA MET A 141 -5.62 -25.10 4.27
C MET A 141 -4.25 -25.60 3.79
N GLU A 142 -3.79 -26.73 4.35
CA GLU A 142 -2.91 -27.61 3.58
C GLU A 142 -3.79 -28.44 2.64
N SER A 143 -3.61 -28.22 1.35
CA SER A 143 -4.18 -29.05 0.29
C SER A 143 -3.42 -30.38 0.21
N PRO A 144 -4.07 -31.55 0.30
CA PRO A 144 -3.40 -32.83 0.12
C PRO A 144 -3.44 -33.23 -1.35
N LEU A 145 -2.41 -32.88 -2.11
CA LEU A 145 -2.10 -33.58 -3.35
C LEU A 145 -0.59 -33.77 -3.47
N ALA A 146 -0.19 -34.98 -3.09
CA ALA A 146 1.00 -35.68 -3.57
C ALA A 146 0.83 -36.11 -5.04
#